data_AF-A0A354MCT4-F1
#
_entry.id   AF-A0A354MCT4-F1
#
_cell.length_a   1.000
_cell.length_b   1.000
_cell.length_c   1.000
_cell.angle_alpha   90.00
_cell.angle_beta   90.00
_cell.angle_gamma   90.00
#
_symmetry.space_group_name_H-M   'P 1'
#
loop_
_entity.id
_entity.type
_entity.pdbx_description
1 polymer ?
#
loop_
_entity_poly.entity_id
_entity_poly.type
_entity_poly.pdbx_seq_one_letter_code
_entity_poly.pdbx_strand_id
1 'polypeptide(L)'
;MKRNFFIILTILLIISAIVGCTVYNYRQTQANIAQYNKQYESWYNKPILGTDFISIINKTIDNNEKNDIQKDENNIYIEDNEKSVKIYVKFLESDNIFDMEAISNNGIENFIQNYATFSFKCTKIDYHKNGNVKSLFFEEI
;
A
#
# COMPACT_ATOMS: atom_id res chain seq x y z
N MET A 1 -15.24 39.08 -38.50
CA MET A 1 -14.49 37.81 -38.69
C MET A 1 -13.25 37.71 -37.81
N LYS A 2 -12.32 38.68 -37.82
CA LYS A 2 -11.10 38.64 -36.97
C LYS A 2 -11.38 38.56 -35.46
N ARG A 3 -12.33 39.36 -34.93
CA ARG A 3 -12.71 39.34 -33.50
C ARG A 3 -13.27 37.98 -33.05
N ASN A 4 -14.17 37.40 -33.84
CA ASN A 4 -14.74 36.08 -33.53
C ASN A 4 -13.67 34.97 -33.62
N PHE A 5 -12.73 35.08 -34.56
CA PHE A 5 -11.57 34.18 -34.65
C PHE A 5 -10.69 34.25 -33.40
N PHE A 6 -10.34 35.45 -32.92
CA PHE A 6 -9.57 35.61 -31.69
C PHE A 6 -10.30 35.06 -30.46
N ILE A 7 -11.63 35.22 -30.37
CA ILE A 7 -12.43 34.64 -29.28
C ILE A 7 -12.36 33.11 -29.32
N ILE A 8 -12.55 32.50 -30.50
CA ILE A 8 -12.47 31.04 -30.66
C ILE A 8 -11.06 30.52 -30.32
N LEU A 9 -10.02 31.23 -30.75
CA LEU A 9 -8.63 30.88 -30.46
C LEU A 9 -8.34 30.91 -28.95
N THR A 10 -8.81 31.94 -28.25
CA THR A 10 -8.64 32.05 -26.80
C THR A 10 -9.37 30.92 -26.07
N ILE A 11 -10.59 30.54 -26.50
CA ILE A 11 -11.33 29.41 -25.93
C ILE A 11 -10.55 28.10 -26.12
N LEU A 12 -9.99 27.86 -27.32
CA LEU A 12 -9.17 26.68 -27.60
C LEU A 12 -7.92 26.62 -26.73
N LEU A 13 -7.26 27.76 -26.48
CA LEU A 13 -6.10 27.83 -25.59
C LEU A 13 -6.47 27.50 -24.14
N ILE A 14 -7.61 28.00 -23.65
CA ILE A 14 -8.10 27.69 -22.31
C ILE A 14 -8.39 26.18 -22.17
N ILE A 15 -9.07 25.58 -23.16
CA ILE A 15 -9.34 24.13 -23.17
C ILE A 15 -8.02 23.34 -23.16
N SER A 16 -7.06 23.72 -24.01
CA SER A 16 -5.74 23.08 -24.06
C SER A 16 -4.99 23.18 -22.73
N ALA A 17 -5.09 24.31 -22.03
CA ALA A 17 -4.47 24.49 -20.72
C ALA A 17 -5.11 23.59 -19.66
N ILE A 18 -6.45 23.49 -19.63
CA ILE A 18 -7.18 22.61 -18.70
C ILE A 18 -6.80 21.14 -18.95
N VAL A 19 -6.78 20.70 -20.20
CA VAL A 19 -6.37 19.34 -20.58
C VAL A 19 -4.91 19.09 -20.19
N GLY A 20 -4.02 20.06 -20.43
CA GLY A 20 -2.62 19.97 -20.02
C GLY A 20 -2.45 19.77 -18.51
N CYS A 21 -3.12 20.59 -17.70
CA CYS A 21 -3.06 20.49 -16.24
C CYS A 21 -3.62 19.16 -15.71
N THR A 22 -4.75 18.68 -16.25
CA THR A 22 -5.35 17.41 -15.83
C THR A 22 -4.43 16.23 -16.14
N VAL A 23 -3.82 16.19 -17.33
CA VAL A 23 -2.85 15.14 -17.71
C VAL A 23 -1.59 15.21 -16.83
N TYR A 24 -1.08 16.40 -16.55
CA TYR A 24 0.09 16.57 -15.68
C TYR A 24 -0.18 16.06 -14.26
N ASN A 25 -1.31 16.46 -13.66
CA ASN A 25 -1.71 16.02 -12.33
C ASN A 25 -1.89 14.50 -12.28
N TYR A 26 -2.55 13.91 -13.28
CA TYR A 26 -2.69 12.46 -13.38
C TYR A 26 -1.33 11.74 -13.40
N ARG A 27 -0.38 12.22 -14.22
CA ARG A 27 0.97 11.64 -14.28
C ARG A 27 1.70 11.76 -12.96
N GLN A 28 1.58 12.91 -12.29
CA GLN A 28 2.21 13.12 -10.98
C GLN A 28 1.62 12.18 -9.93
N THR A 29 0.29 12.01 -9.90
CA THR A 29 -0.38 11.06 -9.02
C THR A 29 0.12 9.62 -9.27
N GLN A 30 0.18 9.18 -10.53
CA GLN A 30 0.67 7.84 -10.85
C GLN A 30 2.14 7.64 -10.47
N ALA A 31 2.99 8.66 -10.64
CA ALA A 31 4.38 8.61 -10.19
C ALA A 31 4.49 8.48 -8.67
N ASN A 32 3.68 9.21 -7.91
CA ASN A 32 3.64 9.14 -6.45
C ASN A 32 3.18 7.75 -5.97
N ILE A 33 2.15 7.18 -6.61
CA ILE A 33 1.65 5.83 -6.32
C ILE A 33 2.73 4.78 -6.61
N ALA A 34 3.40 4.88 -7.77
CA ALA A 34 4.49 3.97 -8.12
C ALA A 34 5.65 4.06 -7.11
N GLN A 35 6.01 5.27 -6.66
CA GLN A 35 7.04 5.46 -5.65
C GLN A 35 6.65 4.84 -4.29
N TYR A 36 5.40 5.00 -3.87
CA TYR A 36 4.86 4.40 -2.66
C TYR A 36 4.89 2.86 -2.74
N ASN A 37 4.35 2.31 -3.82
CA ASN A 37 4.26 0.86 -4.04
C ASN A 37 5.63 0.19 -4.13
N LYS A 38 6.61 0.86 -4.75
CA LYS A 38 7.97 0.32 -4.94
C LYS A 38 8.59 -0.20 -3.65
N GLN A 39 8.26 0.42 -2.52
CA GLN A 39 8.74 -0.03 -1.22
C GLN A 39 8.23 -1.43 -0.88
N TYR A 40 6.93 -1.67 -1.01
CA TYR A 40 6.29 -2.96 -0.76
C TYR A 40 6.67 -4.01 -1.81
N GLU A 41 6.68 -3.60 -3.08
CA GLU A 41 7.10 -4.44 -4.21
C GLU A 41 8.55 -4.91 -4.08
N SER A 42 9.40 -4.15 -3.38
CA SER A 42 10.78 -4.55 -3.14
C SER A 42 10.92 -5.83 -2.31
N TRP A 43 9.89 -6.19 -1.53
CA TRP A 43 9.80 -7.40 -0.70
C TRP A 43 9.15 -8.59 -1.41
N TYR A 44 8.57 -8.36 -2.58
CA TYR A 44 7.87 -9.40 -3.33
C TYR A 44 8.82 -10.53 -3.77
N ASN A 45 8.37 -11.77 -3.59
CA ASN A 45 9.05 -12.98 -4.06
C ASN A 45 10.49 -13.15 -3.55
N LYS A 46 10.86 -12.50 -2.44
CA LYS A 46 12.18 -12.63 -1.79
C LYS A 46 12.04 -13.27 -0.42
N PRO A 47 12.95 -14.19 -0.06
CA PRO A 47 13.04 -14.69 1.31
C PRO A 47 13.51 -13.55 2.23
N ILE A 48 12.84 -13.38 3.35
CA ILE A 48 13.15 -12.43 4.41
C ILE A 48 13.14 -13.13 5.76
N LEU A 49 13.89 -12.62 6.73
CA LEU A 49 13.85 -13.16 8.09
C LEU A 49 12.62 -12.62 8.85
N GLY A 50 12.20 -13.32 9.90
CA GLY A 50 11.12 -12.87 10.78
C GLY A 50 11.36 -11.48 11.37
N THR A 51 12.62 -11.10 11.63
CA THR A 51 12.98 -9.74 12.06
C THR A 51 12.66 -8.67 11.00
N ASP A 52 12.89 -8.98 9.73
CA ASP A 52 12.56 -8.10 8.61
C ASP A 52 11.05 -8.05 8.40
N PHE A 53 10.36 -9.19 8.56
CA PHE A 53 8.91 -9.26 8.51
C PHE A 53 8.24 -8.40 9.58
N ILE A 54 8.73 -8.40 10.83
CA ILE A 54 8.26 -7.47 11.87
C ILE A 54 8.51 -6.02 11.49
N SER A 55 9.68 -5.72 10.90
CA SER A 55 9.98 -4.36 10.43
C SER A 55 9.00 -3.89 9.34
N ILE A 56 8.59 -4.81 8.46
CA ILE A 56 7.57 -4.58 7.44
C ILE A 56 6.20 -4.32 8.07
N ILE A 57 5.81 -5.11 9.08
CA ILE A 57 4.57 -4.89 9.86
C ILE A 57 4.57 -3.50 10.49
N ASN A 58 5.61 -3.15 11.25
CA ASN A 58 5.70 -1.86 11.93
C ASN A 58 5.62 -0.70 10.93
N LYS A 59 6.32 -0.81 9.81
CA LYS A 59 6.28 0.22 8.77
C LYS A 59 4.90 0.36 8.13
N THR A 60 4.14 -0.73 8.05
CA THR A 60 2.77 -0.74 7.51
C THR A 60 1.79 -0.12 8.50
N ILE A 61 1.94 -0.44 9.80
CA ILE A 61 1.20 0.21 10.89
C ILE A 61 1.46 1.72 10.87
N ASP A 62 2.72 2.16 10.86
CA ASP A 62 3.12 3.58 10.78
C ASP A 62 2.49 4.28 9.56
N ASN A 63 2.43 3.60 8.42
CA ASN A 63 1.83 4.14 7.19
C ASN A 63 0.31 4.28 7.31
N ASN A 64 -0.37 3.30 7.89
CA ASN A 64 -1.80 3.38 8.13
C ASN A 64 -2.14 4.49 9.14
N GLU A 65 -1.34 4.66 10.20
CA GLU A 65 -1.52 5.75 11.16
C GLU A 65 -1.32 7.11 10.51
N LYS A 66 -0.27 7.30 9.70
CA LYS A 66 -0.04 8.55 8.96
C LYS A 66 -1.12 8.88 7.93
N ASN A 67 -1.85 7.86 7.48
CA ASN A 67 -2.96 8.02 6.55
C ASN A 67 -4.32 8.13 7.25
N ASP A 68 -4.34 8.21 8.58
CA ASP A 68 -5.56 8.28 9.40
C ASP A 68 -6.53 7.12 9.14
N ILE A 69 -6.01 5.92 8.85
CA ILE A 69 -6.82 4.73 8.62
C ILE A 69 -7.50 4.33 9.94
N GLN A 70 -8.83 4.28 9.91
CA GLN A 70 -9.64 3.93 11.07
C GLN A 70 -9.47 2.47 11.45
N LYS A 71 -9.60 2.17 12.75
CA LYS A 71 -9.66 0.82 13.28
C LYS A 71 -11.08 0.48 13.72
N ASP A 72 -11.43 -0.79 13.65
CA ASP A 72 -12.69 -1.31 14.19
C ASP A 72 -12.62 -1.54 15.72
N GLU A 73 -13.68 -2.11 16.28
CA GLU A 73 -13.79 -2.41 17.72
C GLU A 73 -12.75 -3.41 18.23
N ASN A 74 -12.14 -4.20 17.32
CA ASN A 74 -11.08 -5.18 17.63
C ASN A 74 -9.67 -4.62 17.39
N ASN A 75 -9.55 -3.30 17.16
CA ASN A 75 -8.30 -2.62 16.79
C ASN A 75 -7.70 -3.07 15.44
N ILE A 76 -8.53 -3.58 14.52
CA ILE A 76 -8.10 -4.00 13.17
C ILE A 76 -8.33 -2.83 12.20
N TYR A 77 -7.36 -2.53 11.33
CA TYR A 77 -7.53 -1.47 10.34
C TYR A 77 -8.69 -1.80 9.37
N ILE A 78 -9.59 -0.84 9.20
CA ILE A 78 -10.69 -0.90 8.25
C ILE A 78 -10.12 -0.58 6.87
N GLU A 79 -10.44 -1.40 5.89
CA GLU A 79 -10.05 -1.14 4.51
C GLU A 79 -10.75 0.12 4.00
N ASP A 80 -9.97 1.15 3.67
CA ASP A 80 -10.41 2.23 2.80
C ASP A 80 -10.20 1.81 1.33
N ASN A 81 -10.85 2.48 0.38
CA ASN A 81 -10.68 2.14 -1.04
C ASN A 81 -9.43 2.78 -1.66
N GLU A 82 -8.48 3.27 -0.86
CA GLU A 82 -7.45 4.20 -1.34
C GLU A 82 -6.03 4.02 -0.77
N LYS A 83 -5.84 3.93 0.55
CA LYS A 83 -4.53 4.08 1.22
C LYS A 83 -4.23 3.06 2.33
N SER A 84 -5.23 2.33 2.79
CA SER A 84 -5.15 1.28 3.79
C SER A 84 -4.32 0.12 3.26
N VAL A 85 -3.41 -0.37 4.09
CA VAL A 85 -2.60 -1.55 3.76
C VAL A 85 -2.79 -2.63 4.82
N LYS A 86 -3.09 -3.85 4.38
CA LYS A 86 -3.15 -5.03 5.24
C LYS A 86 -1.99 -5.97 4.97
N ILE A 87 -1.51 -6.65 6.01
CA ILE A 87 -0.57 -7.76 5.86
C ILE A 87 -1.23 -9.00 6.42
N TYR A 88 -1.09 -10.10 5.67
CA TYR A 88 -1.51 -11.43 6.05
C TYR A 88 -0.31 -12.36 6.08
N VAL A 89 -0.30 -13.31 7.01
CA VAL A 89 0.72 -14.36 7.08
C VAL A 89 0.08 -15.74 7.28
N LYS A 90 0.67 -16.74 6.61
CA LYS A 90 0.42 -18.15 6.85
C LYS A 90 1.71 -18.82 7.32
N PHE A 91 1.63 -19.52 8.46
CA PHE A 91 2.72 -20.31 9.02
C PHE A 91 2.65 -21.76 8.51
N LEU A 92 3.78 -22.46 8.47
CA LEU A 92 3.83 -23.86 8.00
C LEU A 92 3.04 -24.80 8.89
N GLU A 93 3.03 -24.53 10.20
CA GLU A 93 2.37 -25.37 11.21
C GLU A 93 0.87 -25.09 11.37
N SER A 94 0.31 -24.13 10.63
CA SER A 94 -1.08 -23.70 10.77
C SER A 94 -1.81 -23.56 9.44
N ASP A 95 -3.04 -24.07 9.39
CA ASP A 95 -3.95 -23.78 8.27
C ASP A 95 -4.59 -22.39 8.36
N ASN A 96 -4.44 -21.71 9.50
CA ASN A 96 -5.00 -20.38 9.72
C ASN A 96 -4.15 -19.29 9.05
N ILE A 97 -4.83 -18.24 8.61
CA ILE A 97 -4.21 -17.00 8.11
C ILE A 97 -4.38 -15.95 9.19
N PHE A 98 -3.30 -15.27 9.55
CA PHE A 98 -3.27 -14.23 10.55
C PHE A 98 -3.07 -12.87 9.90
N ASP A 99 -3.74 -11.85 10.41
CA ASP A 99 -3.47 -10.46 10.06
C ASP A 99 -2.29 -9.89 10.89
N MET A 100 -1.75 -8.75 10.46
CA MET A 100 -0.64 -8.12 11.18
C MET A 100 -1.03 -7.65 12.58
N GLU A 101 -2.30 -7.33 12.79
CA GLU A 101 -2.84 -6.93 14.08
C GLU A 101 -2.86 -8.11 15.06
N ALA A 102 -3.10 -9.36 14.63
CA ALA A 102 -2.93 -10.52 15.48
C ALA A 102 -1.48 -10.66 16.00
N ILE A 103 -0.47 -10.33 15.19
CA ILE A 103 0.93 -10.35 15.62
C ILE A 103 1.23 -9.19 16.57
N SER A 104 0.78 -7.98 16.23
CA SER A 104 0.99 -6.79 17.05
C SER A 104 0.32 -6.90 18.43
N ASN A 105 -0.94 -7.35 18.46
CA ASN A 105 -1.76 -7.45 19.68
C ASN A 105 -1.32 -8.59 20.60
N ASN A 106 -0.80 -9.71 20.06
CA ASN A 106 -0.22 -10.80 20.86
C ASN A 106 1.22 -10.53 21.32
N GLY A 107 1.75 -9.35 21.02
CA GLY A 107 3.09 -8.92 21.40
C GLY A 107 4.14 -9.31 20.37
N ILE A 108 4.79 -8.29 19.79
CA ILE A 108 5.89 -8.46 18.84
C ILE A 108 7.04 -9.28 19.46
N GLU A 109 7.27 -9.16 20.76
CA GLU A 109 8.29 -9.94 21.48
C GLU A 109 8.05 -11.45 21.37
N ASN A 110 6.79 -11.91 21.48
CA ASN A 110 6.44 -13.31 21.33
C ASN A 110 6.71 -13.80 19.91
N PHE A 111 6.44 -12.97 18.90
CA PHE A 111 6.78 -13.30 17.53
C PHE A 111 8.30 -13.43 17.36
N ILE A 112 9.08 -12.47 17.87
CA ILE A 112 10.54 -12.48 17.76
C ILE A 112 11.15 -13.70 18.45
N GLN A 113 10.67 -14.07 19.64
CA GLN A 113 11.18 -15.23 20.36
C GLN A 113 11.01 -16.55 19.59
N ASN A 114 9.90 -16.69 18.86
CA ASN A 114 9.55 -17.95 18.20
C ASN A 114 9.94 -17.98 16.71
N TYR A 115 9.92 -16.84 16.02
CA TYR A 115 9.96 -16.77 14.55
C TYR A 115 11.03 -15.82 13.99
N ALA A 116 11.86 -15.17 14.82
CA ALA A 116 12.84 -14.18 14.33
C ALA A 116 13.79 -14.72 13.25
N THR A 117 14.22 -15.97 13.38
CA THR A 117 15.15 -16.63 12.45
C THR A 117 14.44 -17.40 11.33
N PHE A 118 13.11 -17.42 11.34
CA PHE A 118 12.32 -18.14 10.34
C PHE A 118 12.29 -17.34 9.05
N SER A 119 12.15 -18.05 7.93
CA SER A 119 12.10 -17.43 6.61
C SER A 119 10.67 -17.24 6.16
N PHE A 120 10.37 -16.05 5.67
CA PHE A 120 9.07 -15.70 5.10
C PHE A 120 9.26 -15.19 3.68
N LYS A 121 8.21 -15.31 2.88
CA LYS A 121 8.18 -14.85 1.50
C LYS A 121 6.85 -14.19 1.19
N CYS A 122 6.89 -12.99 0.63
CA CYS A 122 5.69 -12.40 0.07
C CYS A 122 5.31 -13.12 -1.23
N THR A 123 4.18 -13.83 -1.22
CA THR A 123 3.68 -14.60 -2.37
C THR A 123 2.61 -13.87 -3.16
N LYS A 124 1.98 -12.84 -2.58
CA LYS A 124 0.97 -12.04 -3.26
C LYS A 124 0.96 -10.58 -2.79
N ILE A 125 0.73 -9.67 -3.74
CA ILE A 125 0.40 -8.26 -3.48
C ILE A 125 -0.89 -7.95 -4.22
N ASP A 126 -1.87 -7.39 -3.51
CA ASP A 126 -3.10 -6.86 -4.09
C ASP A 126 -3.08 -5.33 -4.05
N TYR A 127 -3.80 -4.71 -4.98
CA TYR A 127 -3.84 -3.26 -5.16
C TYR A 127 -5.27 -2.72 -5.11
N HIS A 128 -5.41 -1.51 -4.59
CA HIS A 128 -6.62 -0.70 -4.65
C HIS A 128 -6.92 -0.29 -6.10
N LYS A 129 -8.16 0.17 -6.35
CA LYS A 129 -8.58 0.64 -7.69
C LYS A 129 -7.75 1.82 -8.21
N ASN A 130 -7.24 2.65 -7.30
CA ASN A 130 -6.36 3.78 -7.65
C ASN A 130 -4.92 3.35 -7.97
N GLY A 131 -4.56 2.09 -7.70
CA GLY A 131 -3.23 1.53 -7.92
C GLY A 131 -2.34 1.46 -6.68
N ASN A 132 -2.73 2.00 -5.52
CA ASN A 132 -1.94 1.84 -4.29
C ASN A 132 -1.95 0.38 -3.83
N VAL A 133 -0.86 -0.08 -3.20
CA VAL A 133 -0.84 -1.37 -2.51
C VAL A 133 -1.99 -1.41 -1.49
N LYS A 134 -2.75 -2.49 -1.52
CA LYS A 134 -3.88 -2.78 -0.63
C LYS A 134 -3.51 -3.84 0.39
N SER A 135 -2.84 -4.90 -0.04
CA SER A 135 -2.43 -5.94 0.90
C SER A 135 -1.22 -6.73 0.42
N LEU A 136 -0.49 -7.29 1.38
CA LEU A 136 0.58 -8.24 1.15
C LEU A 136 0.23 -9.57 1.84
N PHE A 137 0.51 -10.67 1.16
CA PHE A 137 0.39 -12.02 1.71
C PHE A 137 1.77 -12.64 1.83
N PHE A 138 2.12 -13.08 3.04
CA PHE A 138 3.37 -13.76 3.36
C PHE A 138 3.12 -15.21 3.73
N GLU A 139 4.05 -16.07 3.31
CA GLU A 139 4.09 -17.48 3.70
C GLU A 139 5.44 -17.75 4.34
N GLU A 140 5.45 -18.50 5.43
CA GLU A 140 6.65 -19.14 5.95
C GLU A 140 7.16 -20.19 4.94
N ILE A 141 8.48 -20.25 4.74
CA ILE A 141 9.15 -21.11 3.74
C ILE A 141 10.29 -21.94 4.32
#